data_AF-A0A5B1BBB6-F1
#
_entry.id   AF-A0A5B1BBB6-F1
#
_cell.length_a   1.000
_cell.length_b   1.000
_cell.length_c   1.000
_cell.angle_alpha   90.00
_cell.angle_beta   90.00
_cell.angle_gamma   90.00
#
_symmetry.space_group_name_H-M   'P 1'
#
loop_
_entity.id
_entity.type
_entity.pdbx_description
1 polymer ?
#
loop_
_entity_poly.entity_id
_entity_poly.type
_entity_poly.pdbx_seq_one_letter_code
_entity_poly.pdbx_strand_id
1 'polypeptide(L)'
;MKQIKIIKATQDHFRYAQEICDVISDSAKVRGTGIAKRTPDYIQAKMENGNAIIALCNGDFAGFCYIEVWGHEKYVAHSGLIVHPNYRNQGLAKKIKEFTFNYSLEKYPSSKVFGITTGLAVMKINSDLGYKPVTFSELTDDPKFWNGCKTCTNYEILTAKDHKMCLCTGMLYDPIKQTPKKEKWFDKKILKRLKNIKQTMLASNKQLLLWKK
;
A
#
# COMPACT_ATOMS: atom_id res chain seq x y z
N MET A 1 -21.44 17.28 -1.47
CA MET A 1 -20.10 16.68 -1.24
C MET A 1 -19.93 15.52 -2.21
N LYS A 2 -18.78 15.41 -2.90
CA LYS A 2 -18.50 14.26 -3.79
C LYS A 2 -18.48 12.97 -2.95
N GLN A 3 -19.38 12.04 -3.21
CA GLN A 3 -19.46 10.78 -2.46
C GLN A 3 -18.54 9.75 -3.11
N ILE A 4 -17.45 9.39 -2.42
CA ILE A 4 -16.54 8.33 -2.86
C ILE A 4 -16.97 7.01 -2.21
N LYS A 5 -17.20 5.99 -3.03
CA LYS A 5 -17.52 4.62 -2.61
C LYS A 5 -16.32 3.73 -2.90
N ILE A 6 -15.89 2.94 -1.93
CA ILE A 6 -14.83 1.94 -2.08
C ILE A 6 -15.50 0.58 -1.91
N ILE A 7 -15.43 -0.24 -2.96
CA ILE A 7 -16.16 -1.51 -3.05
C ILE A 7 -15.30 -2.59 -3.70
N LYS A 8 -15.72 -3.84 -3.52
CA LYS A 8 -15.20 -4.96 -4.31
C LYS A 8 -15.63 -4.75 -5.77
N ALA A 9 -14.68 -4.80 -6.68
CA ALA A 9 -14.97 -4.76 -8.11
C ALA A 9 -15.54 -6.12 -8.55
N THR A 10 -16.45 -6.05 -9.51
CA THR A 10 -17.19 -7.18 -10.10
C THR A 10 -17.14 -7.05 -11.62
N GLN A 11 -17.79 -7.95 -12.36
CA GLN A 11 -17.90 -7.88 -13.82
C GLN A 11 -18.54 -6.57 -14.31
N ASP A 12 -19.46 -5.96 -13.55
CA ASP A 12 -20.06 -4.65 -13.87
C ASP A 12 -19.03 -3.51 -13.99
N HIS A 13 -17.84 -3.72 -13.42
CA HIS A 13 -16.74 -2.77 -13.40
C HIS A 13 -15.73 -2.98 -14.54
N PHE A 14 -15.93 -3.96 -15.42
CA PHE A 14 -15.01 -4.24 -16.54
C PHE A 14 -14.77 -3.03 -17.45
N ARG A 15 -15.77 -2.15 -17.58
CA ARG A 15 -15.66 -0.90 -18.33
C ARG A 15 -14.53 0.02 -17.88
N TYR A 16 -14.08 -0.09 -16.62
CA TYR A 16 -12.97 0.71 -16.08
C TYR A 16 -11.59 0.09 -16.33
N ALA A 17 -11.50 -1.14 -16.87
CA ALA A 17 -10.24 -1.87 -16.97
C ALA A 17 -9.19 -1.12 -17.80
N GLN A 18 -9.59 -0.52 -18.92
CA GLN A 18 -8.69 0.29 -19.75
C GLN A 18 -8.21 1.53 -18.99
N GLU A 19 -9.12 2.29 -18.38
CA GLU A 19 -8.78 3.49 -17.60
C GLU A 19 -7.84 3.18 -16.43
N ILE A 20 -8.04 2.04 -15.75
CA ILE A 20 -7.13 1.56 -14.69
C ILE A 20 -5.72 1.36 -15.25
N CYS A 21 -5.59 0.69 -16.39
CA CYS A 21 -4.29 0.47 -17.04
C CYS A 21 -3.61 1.77 -17.44
N ASP A 22 -4.37 2.73 -17.96
CA ASP A 22 -3.86 4.04 -18.38
C ASP A 22 -3.35 4.83 -17.16
N VAL A 23 -4.13 4.87 -16.08
CA VAL A 23 -3.72 5.52 -14.82
C VAL A 23 -2.52 4.83 -14.18
N ILE A 24 -2.40 3.50 -14.26
CA ILE A 24 -1.21 2.75 -13.83
C ILE A 24 0.01 3.22 -14.63
N SER A 25 -0.10 3.23 -15.95
CA SER A 25 0.98 3.60 -16.87
C SER A 25 1.42 5.06 -16.64
N ASP A 26 0.48 5.99 -16.54
CA ASP A 26 0.81 7.40 -16.34
C ASP A 26 1.36 7.68 -14.95
N SER A 27 0.88 6.97 -13.92
CA SER A 27 1.47 7.04 -12.58
C SER A 27 2.91 6.52 -12.56
N ALA A 28 3.22 5.48 -13.32
CA ALA A 28 4.58 4.95 -13.45
C ALA A 28 5.50 5.95 -14.16
N LYS A 29 5.03 6.58 -15.25
CA LYS A 29 5.78 7.62 -15.98
C LYS A 29 6.13 8.80 -15.08
N VAL A 30 5.16 9.35 -14.34
CA VAL A 30 5.38 10.50 -13.45
C VAL A 30 6.39 10.18 -12.34
N ARG A 31 6.43 8.94 -11.86
CA ARG A 31 7.39 8.50 -10.83
C ARG A 31 8.74 8.11 -11.41
N GLY A 32 8.85 7.92 -12.73
CA GLY A 32 10.02 7.34 -13.41
C GLY A 32 10.31 5.88 -13.04
N THR A 33 9.51 5.27 -12.15
CA THR A 33 9.79 3.94 -11.59
C THR A 33 8.59 3.34 -10.85
N GLY A 34 8.65 2.04 -10.58
CA GLY A 34 7.98 1.42 -9.43
C GLY A 34 6.58 0.86 -9.63
N ILE A 35 6.00 0.85 -10.84
CA ILE A 35 4.76 0.11 -11.13
C ILE A 35 4.83 -0.50 -12.53
N ALA A 36 4.68 -1.83 -12.61
CA ALA A 36 4.61 -2.56 -13.87
C ALA A 36 3.25 -2.34 -14.56
N LYS A 37 3.27 -2.21 -15.89
CA LYS A 37 2.06 -2.07 -16.73
C LYS A 37 1.18 -3.32 -16.64
N ARG A 38 -0.12 -3.13 -16.88
CA ARG A 38 -1.14 -4.18 -16.92
C ARG A 38 -1.96 -4.11 -18.20
N THR A 39 -2.60 -5.21 -18.55
CA THR A 39 -3.57 -5.29 -19.64
C THR A 39 -4.99 -5.27 -19.07
N PRO A 40 -5.98 -4.78 -19.83
CA PRO A 40 -7.38 -4.82 -19.42
C PRO A 40 -7.82 -6.24 -19.01
N ASP A 41 -7.50 -7.27 -19.80
CA ASP A 41 -7.85 -8.66 -19.50
C ASP A 41 -7.32 -9.12 -18.15
N TYR A 42 -6.07 -8.73 -17.81
CA TYR A 42 -5.49 -9.08 -16.52
C TYR A 42 -6.27 -8.40 -15.38
N ILE A 43 -6.65 -7.14 -15.54
CA ILE A 43 -7.45 -6.40 -14.54
C ILE A 43 -8.86 -7.00 -14.41
N GLN A 44 -9.51 -7.32 -15.52
CA GLN A 44 -10.83 -7.96 -15.56
C GLN A 44 -10.79 -9.32 -14.85
N ALA A 45 -9.77 -10.14 -15.09
CA ALA A 45 -9.59 -11.40 -14.38
C ALA A 45 -9.46 -11.20 -12.87
N LYS A 46 -8.85 -10.12 -12.38
CA LYS A 46 -8.84 -9.81 -10.93
C LYS A 46 -10.21 -9.40 -10.42
N MET A 47 -11.00 -8.67 -11.20
CA MET A 47 -12.38 -8.32 -10.84
C MET A 47 -13.27 -9.56 -10.79
N GLU A 48 -13.17 -10.43 -11.79
CA GLU A 48 -13.95 -11.68 -11.87
C GLU A 48 -13.67 -12.63 -10.70
N ASN A 49 -12.39 -12.79 -10.34
CA ASN A 49 -11.99 -13.62 -9.19
C ASN A 49 -12.27 -12.97 -7.82
N GLY A 50 -12.94 -11.81 -7.80
CA GLY A 50 -13.22 -11.05 -6.59
C GLY A 50 -11.95 -10.60 -5.86
N ASN A 51 -10.89 -10.30 -6.59
CA ASN A 51 -9.57 -9.92 -6.10
C ASN A 51 -9.20 -8.47 -6.46
N ALA A 52 -10.19 -7.64 -6.78
CA ALA A 52 -9.99 -6.25 -7.13
C ALA A 52 -10.88 -5.34 -6.29
N ILE A 53 -10.32 -4.22 -5.83
CA ILE A 53 -10.99 -3.17 -5.09
C ILE A 53 -10.96 -1.90 -5.94
N ILE A 54 -12.12 -1.29 -6.12
CA ILE A 54 -12.30 -0.07 -6.91
C ILE A 54 -12.91 1.03 -6.05
N ALA A 55 -12.41 2.25 -6.25
CA ALA A 55 -13.01 3.46 -5.70
C ALA A 55 -13.69 4.24 -6.83
N LEU A 56 -14.96 4.59 -6.62
CA LEU A 56 -15.76 5.37 -7.56
C LEU A 56 -16.28 6.64 -6.90
N CYS A 57 -16.28 7.75 -7.63
CA CYS A 57 -16.87 9.02 -7.21
C CYS A 57 -18.01 9.36 -8.18
N ASN A 58 -19.26 9.25 -7.75
CA ASN A 58 -20.43 9.49 -8.61
C ASN A 58 -20.43 8.68 -9.93
N GLY A 59 -19.81 7.50 -9.94
CA GLY A 59 -19.65 6.67 -11.14
C GLY A 59 -18.32 6.85 -11.87
N ASP A 60 -17.54 7.88 -11.56
CA ASP A 60 -16.22 8.09 -12.15
C ASP A 60 -15.15 7.29 -11.39
N PHE A 61 -14.15 6.79 -12.12
CA PHE A 61 -13.02 6.10 -11.53
C PHE A 61 -12.16 7.02 -10.66
N ALA A 62 -11.95 6.63 -9.40
CA ALA A 62 -11.17 7.41 -8.45
C ALA A 62 -9.89 6.69 -7.97
N GLY A 63 -9.84 5.36 -8.00
CA GLY A 63 -8.67 4.59 -7.61
C GLY A 63 -8.90 3.09 -7.59
N PHE A 64 -7.81 2.33 -7.45
CA PHE A 64 -7.82 0.89 -7.61
C PHE A 64 -6.73 0.23 -6.78
N CYS A 65 -6.94 -1.02 -6.40
CA CYS A 65 -5.92 -1.94 -5.88
C CYS A 65 -6.41 -3.37 -6.13
N TYR A 66 -5.49 -4.31 -6.37
CA TYR A 66 -5.86 -5.72 -6.53
C TYR A 66 -4.96 -6.64 -5.71
N ILE A 67 -5.44 -7.87 -5.52
CA ILE A 67 -4.84 -8.93 -4.73
C ILE A 67 -4.33 -10.00 -5.69
N GLU A 68 -3.06 -10.36 -5.55
CA GLU A 68 -2.50 -11.58 -6.12
C GLU A 68 -2.39 -12.64 -5.03
N VAL A 69 -2.60 -13.90 -5.40
CA VAL A 69 -2.52 -15.04 -4.49
C VAL A 69 -1.40 -15.96 -4.97
N TRP A 70 -0.51 -16.36 -4.07
CA TRP A 70 0.70 -17.12 -4.38
C TRP A 70 0.95 -18.25 -3.40
N GLY A 71 1.74 -19.24 -3.83
CA GLY A 71 2.20 -20.34 -2.98
C GLY A 71 1.05 -21.09 -2.31
N HIS A 72 0.00 -21.44 -3.07
CA HIS A 72 -1.21 -22.09 -2.57
C HIS A 72 -1.88 -21.33 -1.42
N GLU A 73 -2.13 -20.03 -1.63
CA GLU A 73 -2.73 -19.13 -0.64
C GLU A 73 -1.88 -18.91 0.62
N LYS A 74 -0.61 -19.32 0.63
CA LYS A 74 0.30 -18.97 1.74
C LYS A 74 0.59 -17.46 1.79
N TYR A 75 0.57 -16.81 0.63
CA TYR A 75 0.85 -15.39 0.50
C TYR A 75 -0.17 -14.69 -0.38
N VAL A 76 -0.51 -13.46 0.01
CA VAL A 76 -1.30 -12.54 -0.79
C VAL A 76 -0.55 -11.23 -0.97
N ALA A 77 -0.39 -10.79 -2.22
CA ALA A 77 0.30 -9.56 -2.56
C ALA A 77 -0.69 -8.48 -2.95
N HIS A 78 -0.58 -7.30 -2.35
CA HIS A 78 -1.35 -6.14 -2.80
C HIS A 78 -0.58 -5.39 -3.89
N SER A 79 -1.18 -5.32 -5.07
CA SER A 79 -0.57 -4.75 -6.27
C SER A 79 -1.47 -3.68 -6.89
N GLY A 80 -0.87 -2.84 -7.75
CA GLY A 80 -1.61 -1.86 -8.53
C GLY A 80 -2.34 -0.78 -7.72
N LEU A 81 -1.88 -0.45 -6.51
CA LEU A 81 -2.46 0.63 -5.73
C LEU A 81 -2.23 1.97 -6.44
N ILE A 82 -3.29 2.52 -7.04
CA ILE A 82 -3.28 3.82 -7.71
C ILE A 82 -4.50 4.66 -7.33
N VAL A 83 -4.33 5.97 -7.44
CA VAL A 83 -5.40 6.96 -7.27
C VAL A 83 -5.37 7.89 -8.47
N HIS A 84 -6.52 8.05 -9.11
CA HIS A 84 -6.69 8.92 -10.26
C HIS A 84 -6.28 10.37 -9.87
N PRO A 85 -5.53 11.10 -10.71
CA PRO A 85 -4.97 12.42 -10.36
C PRO A 85 -5.95 13.39 -9.68
N ASN A 86 -7.18 13.46 -10.17
CA ASN A 86 -8.25 14.33 -9.65
C ASN A 86 -8.67 14.05 -8.19
N TYR A 87 -8.29 12.90 -7.62
CA TYR A 87 -8.67 12.46 -6.27
C TYR A 87 -7.47 12.24 -5.34
N ARG A 88 -6.27 12.65 -5.77
CA ARG A 88 -5.05 12.57 -4.95
C ARG A 88 -5.08 13.58 -3.80
N ASN A 89 -4.20 13.39 -2.82
CA ASN A 89 -4.03 14.25 -1.65
C ASN A 89 -5.25 14.36 -0.71
N GLN A 90 -6.23 13.47 -0.85
CA GLN A 90 -7.45 13.41 -0.02
C GLN A 90 -7.50 12.16 0.89
N GLY A 91 -6.36 11.46 1.04
CA GLY A 91 -6.28 10.22 1.83
C GLY A 91 -6.89 8.97 1.18
N LEU A 92 -7.33 9.05 -0.07
CA LEU A 92 -8.01 7.95 -0.76
C LEU A 92 -7.16 6.67 -0.88
N ALA A 93 -5.85 6.81 -1.16
CA ALA A 93 -4.94 5.66 -1.25
C ALA A 93 -4.91 4.85 0.06
N LYS A 94 -4.94 5.53 1.21
CA LYS A 94 -4.99 4.89 2.53
C LYS A 94 -6.29 4.12 2.70
N LYS A 95 -7.43 4.73 2.37
CA LYS A 95 -8.75 4.09 2.48
C LYS A 95 -8.89 2.86 1.58
N ILE A 96 -8.41 2.93 0.32
CA ILE A 96 -8.41 1.79 -0.61
C ILE A 96 -7.54 0.66 -0.04
N LYS A 97 -6.36 0.99 0.45
CA LYS A 97 -5.41 0.01 0.98
C LYS A 97 -5.90 -0.63 2.29
N GLU A 98 -6.52 0.14 3.18
CA GLU A 98 -7.20 -0.36 4.39
C GLU A 98 -8.33 -1.33 4.03
N PHE A 99 -9.20 -0.97 3.07
CA PHE A 99 -10.25 -1.85 2.59
C PHE A 99 -9.67 -3.15 2.01
N THR A 100 -8.68 -3.03 1.12
CA THR A 100 -8.02 -4.18 0.49
C THR A 100 -7.37 -5.10 1.54
N PHE A 101 -6.76 -4.52 2.57
CA PHE A 101 -6.16 -5.26 3.67
C PHE A 101 -7.17 -6.03 4.50
N ASN A 102 -8.22 -5.36 4.99
CA ASN A 102 -9.26 -6.04 5.76
C ASN A 102 -9.95 -7.13 4.94
N TYR A 103 -10.23 -6.85 3.67
CA TYR A 103 -10.80 -7.84 2.76
C TYR A 103 -9.86 -9.03 2.52
N SER A 104 -8.55 -8.79 2.45
CA SER A 104 -7.56 -9.88 2.33
C SER A 104 -7.54 -10.75 3.58
N LEU A 105 -7.63 -10.16 4.78
CA LEU A 105 -7.68 -10.92 6.03
C LEU A 105 -8.99 -11.70 6.19
N GLU A 106 -10.10 -11.19 5.65
CA GLU A 106 -11.38 -11.89 5.63
C GLU A 106 -11.36 -13.07 4.64
N LYS A 107 -10.93 -12.82 3.39
CA LYS A 107 -10.93 -13.82 2.32
C LYS A 107 -9.82 -14.86 2.46
N TYR A 108 -8.67 -14.46 3.00
CA TYR A 108 -7.45 -15.24 3.07
C TYR A 108 -6.85 -15.19 4.50
N PRO A 109 -7.55 -15.74 5.51
CA PRO A 109 -7.25 -15.49 6.92
C PRO A 109 -5.90 -16.04 7.41
N SER A 110 -5.39 -17.09 6.77
CA SER A 110 -4.10 -17.70 7.08
C SER A 110 -2.93 -17.13 6.28
N SER A 111 -3.20 -16.29 5.28
CA SER A 111 -2.18 -15.82 4.34
C SER A 111 -1.38 -14.67 4.89
N LYS A 112 -0.08 -14.69 4.66
CA LYS A 112 0.76 -13.51 4.87
C LYS A 112 0.45 -12.48 3.79
N VAL A 113 0.26 -11.24 4.21
CA VAL A 113 -0.04 -10.13 3.29
C VAL A 113 1.24 -9.36 3.02
N PHE A 114 1.60 -9.15 1.77
CA PHE A 114 2.81 -8.41 1.45
C PHE A 114 2.64 -7.44 0.29
N GLY A 115 3.64 -6.59 0.11
CA GLY A 115 3.75 -5.73 -1.05
C GLY A 115 5.17 -5.19 -1.19
N ILE A 116 5.50 -4.75 -2.40
CA ILE A 116 6.76 -4.08 -2.72
C ILE A 116 6.44 -2.67 -3.20
N THR A 117 7.26 -1.68 -2.83
CA THR A 117 7.05 -0.30 -3.29
C THR A 117 8.33 0.52 -3.25
N THR A 118 8.44 1.49 -4.15
CA THR A 118 9.44 2.59 -4.07
C THR A 118 8.87 3.84 -3.38
N GLY A 119 7.56 3.90 -3.17
CA GLY A 119 6.86 5.12 -2.75
C GLY A 119 6.75 5.27 -1.24
N LEU A 120 7.30 6.34 -0.68
CA LEU A 120 7.21 6.66 0.75
C LEU A 120 5.77 6.71 1.29
N ALA A 121 4.84 7.25 0.50
CA ALA A 121 3.43 7.30 0.88
C ALA A 121 2.85 5.89 1.09
N VAL A 122 3.19 4.93 0.23
CA VAL A 122 2.73 3.54 0.35
C VAL A 122 3.43 2.84 1.51
N MET A 123 4.73 3.07 1.70
CA MET A 123 5.46 2.54 2.87
C MET A 123 4.82 2.98 4.19
N LYS A 124 4.47 4.27 4.32
CA LYS A 124 3.79 4.79 5.51
C LYS A 124 2.42 4.15 5.74
N ILE A 125 1.62 3.98 4.70
CA ILE A 125 0.32 3.29 4.80
C ILE A 125 0.52 1.82 5.24
N ASN A 126 1.49 1.13 4.65
CA ASN A 126 1.82 -0.25 5.03
C ASN A 126 2.26 -0.34 6.51
N SER A 127 3.11 0.56 6.97
CA SER A 127 3.51 0.62 8.39
C SER A 127 2.34 0.91 9.32
N ASP A 128 1.43 1.82 8.97
CA ASP A 128 0.22 2.10 9.74
C ASP A 128 -0.67 0.85 9.89
N LEU A 129 -0.70 0.00 8.85
CA LEU A 129 -1.40 -1.29 8.81
C LEU A 129 -0.65 -2.43 9.50
N GLY A 130 0.57 -2.20 9.99
CA GLY A 130 1.37 -3.18 10.73
C GLY A 130 2.33 -4.02 9.88
N TYR A 131 2.52 -3.67 8.61
CA TYR A 131 3.54 -4.33 7.79
C TYR A 131 4.93 -3.92 8.29
N LYS A 132 5.86 -4.88 8.24
CA LYS A 132 7.26 -4.67 8.61
C LYS A 132 8.14 -4.80 7.36
N PRO A 133 9.18 -3.96 7.21
CA PRO A 133 10.19 -4.16 6.17
C PRO A 133 10.85 -5.53 6.30
N VAL A 134 11.01 -6.22 5.18
CA VAL A 134 11.64 -7.54 5.10
C VAL A 134 12.47 -7.66 3.82
N THR A 135 13.34 -8.66 3.77
CA THR A 135 14.08 -9.04 2.56
C THR A 135 13.16 -9.74 1.55
N PHE A 136 13.49 -9.75 0.26
CA PHE A 136 12.64 -10.44 -0.74
C PHE A 136 12.59 -11.95 -0.53
N SER A 137 13.64 -12.55 0.05
CA SER A 137 13.66 -13.95 0.48
C SER A 137 12.58 -14.30 1.51
N GLU A 138 12.05 -13.32 2.24
CA GLU A 138 10.94 -13.53 3.18
C GLU A 138 9.55 -13.40 2.53
N LEU A 139 9.49 -12.85 1.32
CA LEU A 139 8.24 -12.62 0.57
C LEU A 139 7.83 -13.87 -0.19
N THR A 140 8.57 -14.20 -1.24
CA THR A 140 8.28 -15.33 -2.14
C THR A 140 9.48 -15.63 -3.03
N ASP A 141 9.66 -16.90 -3.37
CA ASP A 141 10.58 -17.42 -4.37
C ASP A 141 9.87 -17.74 -5.70
N ASP A 142 8.56 -17.48 -5.82
CA ASP A 142 7.76 -17.82 -7.00
C ASP A 142 8.16 -16.96 -8.21
N PRO A 143 8.70 -17.56 -9.30
CA PRO A 143 9.07 -16.82 -10.50
C PRO A 143 7.89 -16.10 -11.17
N LYS A 144 6.65 -16.60 -11.00
CA LYS A 144 5.45 -15.99 -11.59
C LYS A 144 5.16 -14.63 -10.96
N PHE A 145 5.38 -14.47 -9.65
CA PHE A 145 5.25 -13.18 -8.98
C PHE A 145 6.24 -12.16 -9.57
N TRP A 146 7.50 -12.57 -9.69
CA TRP A 146 8.56 -11.71 -10.21
C TRP A 146 8.39 -11.36 -11.69
N ASN A 147 7.82 -12.28 -12.49
CA ASN A 147 7.42 -11.99 -13.87
C ASN A 147 6.35 -10.88 -13.95
N GLY A 148 5.55 -10.68 -12.90
CA GLY A 148 4.64 -9.54 -12.78
C GLY A 148 5.34 -8.17 -12.75
N CYS A 149 6.66 -8.13 -12.52
CA CYS A 149 7.49 -6.93 -12.57
C CYS A 149 8.14 -6.68 -13.94
N LYS A 150 7.96 -7.56 -14.94
CA LYS A 150 8.69 -7.55 -16.22
C LYS A 150 8.61 -6.24 -17.01
N THR A 151 7.52 -5.49 -16.86
CA THR A 151 7.30 -4.20 -17.53
C THR A 151 7.69 -2.99 -16.67
N CYS A 152 8.25 -3.21 -15.48
CA CYS A 152 8.82 -2.15 -14.64
C CYS A 152 10.20 -1.75 -15.17
N THR A 153 10.53 -0.46 -15.12
CA THR A 153 11.84 0.08 -15.53
C THR A 153 13.02 -0.51 -14.74
N ASN A 154 12.77 -1.06 -13.54
CA ASN A 154 13.81 -1.68 -12.69
C ASN A 154 13.91 -3.20 -12.86
N TYR A 155 13.24 -3.80 -13.84
CA TYR A 155 13.21 -5.27 -13.97
C TYR A 155 14.61 -5.86 -14.18
N GLU A 156 15.47 -5.18 -14.93
CA GLU A 156 16.87 -5.61 -15.12
C GLU A 156 17.68 -5.64 -13.81
N ILE A 157 17.42 -4.70 -12.90
CA ILE A 157 18.04 -4.70 -11.57
C ILE A 157 17.57 -5.91 -10.77
N LEU A 158 16.27 -6.22 -10.84
CA LEU A 158 15.69 -7.37 -10.15
C LEU A 158 16.30 -8.68 -10.66
N THR A 159 16.43 -8.85 -11.99
CA THR A 159 17.01 -10.06 -12.59
C THR A 159 18.51 -10.18 -12.34
N ALA A 160 19.27 -9.08 -12.44
CA ALA A 160 20.70 -9.06 -12.15
C ALA A 160 21.03 -9.34 -10.68
N LYS A 161 20.04 -9.28 -9.79
CA LYS A 161 20.16 -9.63 -8.36
C LYS A 161 19.46 -10.93 -8.00
N ASP A 162 19.21 -11.80 -8.98
CA ASP A 162 18.55 -13.10 -8.81
C ASP A 162 17.22 -13.00 -8.03
N HIS A 163 16.47 -11.91 -8.23
CA HIS A 163 15.20 -11.65 -7.52
C HIS A 163 15.34 -11.51 -5.99
N LYS A 164 16.55 -11.36 -5.46
CA LYS A 164 16.81 -11.22 -4.01
C LYS A 164 16.65 -9.77 -3.52
N MET A 165 16.72 -8.79 -4.42
CA MET A 165 16.49 -7.38 -4.10
C MET A 165 16.17 -6.55 -5.35
N CYS A 166 15.58 -5.38 -5.14
CA CYS A 166 15.34 -4.35 -6.15
C CYS A 166 15.34 -2.97 -5.45
N LEU A 167 15.08 -1.89 -6.19
CA LEU A 167 14.84 -0.56 -5.60
C LEU A 167 13.55 -0.52 -4.75
N CYS A 168 12.65 -1.48 -4.94
CA CYS A 168 11.45 -1.58 -4.13
C CYS A 168 11.76 -2.14 -2.74
N THR A 169 11.19 -1.54 -1.71
CA THR A 169 11.20 -2.08 -0.34
C THR A 169 10.12 -3.14 -0.20
N GLY A 170 10.52 -4.34 0.22
CA GLY A 170 9.60 -5.41 0.60
C GLY A 170 9.01 -5.17 1.98
N MET A 171 7.69 -5.30 2.12
CA MET A 171 7.01 -5.18 3.40
C MET A 171 6.00 -6.30 3.57
N LEU A 172 5.99 -6.92 4.76
CA LEU A 172 5.23 -8.12 5.07
C LEU A 172 4.42 -7.93 6.35
N TYR A 173 3.19 -8.40 6.32
CA TYR A 173 2.32 -8.57 7.45
C TYR A 173 2.02 -10.06 7.61
N ASP A 174 2.21 -10.59 8.82
CA ASP A 174 1.94 -11.97 9.16
C ASP A 174 0.80 -12.01 10.19
N PRO A 175 -0.40 -12.49 9.83
CA PRO A 175 -1.55 -12.49 10.73
C PRO A 175 -1.32 -13.37 11.98
N ILE A 176 -0.49 -14.41 11.87
CA ILE A 176 -0.24 -15.38 12.95
C ILE A 176 0.77 -14.83 13.96
N LYS A 177 1.75 -14.03 13.49
CA LYS A 177 2.79 -13.42 14.35
C LYS A 177 2.36 -12.08 14.97
N GLN A 178 1.08 -11.74 14.89
CA GLN A 178 0.54 -10.55 15.55
C GLN A 178 0.58 -10.74 17.06
N THR A 179 1.69 -10.34 17.70
CA THR A 179 1.67 -10.03 19.14
C THR A 179 0.59 -8.97 19.36
N PRO A 180 -0.32 -9.14 20.34
CA PRO A 180 -1.28 -8.09 20.67
C PRO A 180 -0.51 -6.79 20.86
N LYS A 181 -0.99 -5.69 20.25
CA LYS A 181 -0.42 -4.36 20.50
C LYS A 181 -0.38 -4.21 22.01
N LYS A 182 0.82 -4.14 22.60
CA LYS A 182 0.97 -3.82 24.02
C LYS A 182 0.08 -2.60 24.26
N GLU A 183 -0.97 -2.76 25.06
CA GLU A 183 -1.79 -1.63 25.45
C GLU A 183 -0.83 -0.57 25.98
N LYS A 184 -0.95 0.64 25.46
CA LYS A 184 -0.13 1.74 25.95
C LYS A 184 -0.51 1.92 27.41
N TRP A 185 0.39 1.57 28.31
CA TRP A 185 0.15 1.67 29.76
C TRP A 185 -0.10 3.11 30.25
N PHE A 186 0.06 4.08 29.35
CA PHE A 186 -0.08 5.49 29.65
C PHE A 186 -1.27 6.14 28.93
N ASP A 187 -1.99 6.98 29.68
CA ASP A 187 -3.09 7.78 29.16
C ASP A 187 -2.60 8.89 28.21
N LYS A 188 -3.17 8.91 27.00
CA LYS A 188 -2.91 9.94 25.98
C LYS A 188 -3.18 11.36 26.48
N LYS A 189 -4.13 11.55 27.41
CA LYS A 189 -4.42 12.86 28.02
C LYS A 189 -3.26 13.34 28.89
N ILE A 190 -2.67 12.45 29.69
CA ILE A 190 -1.50 12.76 30.54
C ILE A 190 -0.32 13.16 29.66
N LEU A 191 -0.06 12.41 28.59
CA LEU A 191 1.01 12.69 27.63
C LEU A 191 0.83 14.05 26.92
N LYS A 192 -0.42 14.39 26.54
CA LYS A 192 -0.75 15.71 25.98
C LYS A 192 -0.52 16.83 26.99
N ARG A 193 -0.88 16.62 28.26
CA ARG A 193 -0.69 17.58 29.35
C ARG A 193 0.80 17.81 29.64
N LEU A 194 1.60 16.75 29.74
CA LEU A 194 3.05 16.83 29.89
C LEU A 194 3.72 17.55 28.71
N LYS A 195 3.25 17.29 27.48
CA LYS A 195 3.76 17.99 26.28
C LYS A 195 3.46 19.49 26.32
N ASN A 196 2.26 19.87 26.74
CA ASN A 196 1.89 21.28 26.91
C ASN A 196 2.74 21.95 28.00
N ILE A 197 2.92 21.30 29.15
CA ILE A 197 3.80 21.81 30.24
C ILE A 197 5.22 22.01 29.73
N LYS A 198 5.78 21.04 29.00
CA LYS A 198 7.12 21.17 28.41
C LYS A 198 7.22 22.34 27.42
N GLN A 199 6.21 22.53 26.57
CA GLN A 199 6.18 23.67 25.64
C GLN A 199 6.07 25.01 26.36
N THR A 200 5.24 25.11 27.39
CA THR A 200 5.13 26.31 28.22
C THR A 200 6.45 26.62 28.93
N MET A 201 7.10 25.60 29.51
CA MET A 201 8.40 25.74 30.18
C MET A 201 9.53 26.16 29.22
N LEU A 202 9.54 25.63 27.99
CA LEU A 202 10.50 26.02 26.95
C LEU A 202 10.25 27.46 26.47
N ALA A 203 8.99 27.89 26.38
CA ALA A 203 8.62 29.24 26.00
C ALA A 203 8.91 30.27 27.11
N SER A 204 8.82 29.87 28.39
CA SER A 204 9.12 30.73 29.54
C SER A 204 10.61 30.78 29.89
N ASN A 205 11.39 29.73 29.61
CA ASN A 205 12.86 29.74 29.74
C ASN A 205 13.54 30.39 28.53
N LYS A 206 13.41 31.72 28.40
CA LYS A 206 14.17 32.54 27.44
C LYS A 206 15.71 32.47 27.62
N GLN A 207 16.22 31.93 28.72
CA GLN A 207 17.66 31.85 29.01
C GLN A 207 18.40 30.69 28.32
N LEU A 208 17.72 29.68 27.77
CA LEU A 208 18.39 28.58 27.04
C LEU A 208 18.72 28.93 25.58
N LEU A 209 18.39 30.14 25.11
CA LEU A 209 18.78 30.67 23.80
C LEU A 209 20.15 31.37 23.79
N LEU A 210 20.91 31.32 24.89
CA LEU A 210 22.24 31.94 25.00
C LEU A 210 23.42 30.99 24.79
N TRP A 211 23.21 29.76 24.34
CA TRP A 211 24.31 29.00 23.70
C TRP A 211 24.42 29.39 22.22
N LYS A 212 24.79 30.66 22.02
CA LYS A 212 25.59 31.08 20.86
C LYS A 212 27.05 31.10 21.30
N LYS A 213 27.78 30.04 20.95
CA LYS A 213 29.12 30.12 20.37
C LYS A 213 29.37 28.85 19.58
#